data_AF-A0A256YRJ5-F1
#
_entry.id   AF-A0A256YRJ5-F1
#
_cell.length_a   1.000
_cell.length_b   1.000
_cell.length_c   1.000
_cell.angle_alpha   90.00
_cell.angle_beta   90.00
_cell.angle_gamma   90.00
#
_symmetry.space_group_name_H-M   'P 1'
#
loop_
_entity.id
_entity.type
_entity.pdbx_description
1 polymer ?
#
loop_
_entity_poly.entity_id
_entity_poly.type
_entity_poly.pdbx_seq_one_letter_code
_entity_poly.pdbx_strand_id
1 'polypeptide(L)'
;MILLDVGSLYFEKFVKNILLPLSIIISLILMSCPALAAENTTSTINITIEVAQKTIVVVDPDSLSWTGSQAVEPGKEGVVKAIQIENMGSTNISYIWANTTYESSSPFGTGDASAYDAGNFVAISKTNETGDYFFFVNRVDYNETHPDIYLTLPANTASYGRFRDGGKEYFWAIVPGTNCTDGTFYIGKNPHTENSSGTTNLATCDGNLTANGANPCRSGSLTVVSSGSYAGNWGYADLFVGPNSNYHNYTVAVHADCNVTMFYHWNMDAPGAQSASHPEYISQSTLYPGGAIIRYVKVKVAYGTAAGNVKKGYLTITAQSQ
;
A
#
# COMPACT_ATOMS: atom_id res chain seq x y z
N MET A 1 -104.70 69.88 -9.89
CA MET A 1 -103.31 69.40 -10.02
C MET A 1 -102.97 68.65 -8.74
N ILE A 2 -103.00 67.31 -8.81
CA ILE A 2 -102.23 66.30 -8.04
C ILE A 2 -102.47 65.02 -8.86
N LEU A 3 -101.50 64.66 -9.69
CA LEU A 3 -101.45 63.36 -10.36
C LEU A 3 -100.68 62.45 -9.39
N LEU A 4 -101.39 61.53 -8.73
CA LEU A 4 -100.76 60.50 -7.90
C LEU A 4 -100.23 59.40 -8.82
N ASP A 5 -98.91 59.24 -8.79
CA ASP A 5 -98.13 58.25 -9.54
C ASP A 5 -98.30 56.85 -8.92
N VAL A 6 -99.19 56.06 -9.50
CA VAL A 6 -99.48 54.68 -9.08
C VAL A 6 -98.48 53.68 -9.69
N GLY A 7 -97.63 54.10 -10.63
CA GLY A 7 -96.66 53.23 -11.31
C GLY A 7 -95.42 52.91 -10.47
N SER A 8 -94.98 53.84 -9.64
CA SER A 8 -93.77 53.71 -8.80
C SER A 8 -93.88 52.62 -7.71
N LEU A 9 -95.06 52.48 -7.09
CA LEU A 9 -95.28 51.57 -5.96
C LEU A 9 -95.31 50.08 -6.32
N TYR A 10 -95.72 49.72 -7.53
CA TYR A 10 -95.74 48.32 -7.98
C TYR A 10 -94.37 47.83 -8.45
N PHE A 11 -93.57 48.71 -9.05
CA PHE A 11 -92.22 48.39 -9.49
C PHE A 11 -91.28 48.16 -8.30
N GLU A 12 -91.33 49.00 -7.26
CA GLU A 12 -90.53 48.80 -6.04
C GLU A 12 -90.88 47.50 -5.31
N LYS A 13 -92.18 47.13 -5.24
CA LYS A 13 -92.60 45.88 -4.60
C LYS A 13 -92.19 44.65 -5.39
N PHE A 14 -92.27 44.69 -6.72
CA PHE A 14 -91.83 43.59 -7.59
C PHE A 14 -90.30 43.38 -7.48
N VAL A 15 -89.53 44.47 -7.47
CA VAL A 15 -88.07 44.40 -7.34
C VAL A 15 -87.63 43.92 -5.94
N LYS A 16 -88.23 44.43 -4.86
CA LYS A 16 -87.86 44.04 -3.48
C LYS A 16 -88.35 42.64 -3.08
N ASN A 17 -89.53 42.22 -3.53
CA ASN A 17 -90.14 40.97 -3.06
C ASN A 17 -89.91 39.76 -3.97
N ILE A 18 -89.52 39.97 -5.24
CA ILE A 18 -89.30 38.86 -6.19
C ILE A 18 -87.86 38.84 -6.69
N LEU A 19 -87.32 39.97 -7.15
CA LEU A 19 -85.96 40.01 -7.70
C LEU A 19 -84.87 39.92 -6.62
N LEU A 20 -85.08 40.52 -5.44
CA LEU A 20 -84.15 40.41 -4.32
C LEU A 20 -83.97 38.97 -3.79
N PRO A 21 -85.04 38.20 -3.50
CA PRO A 21 -84.86 36.80 -3.08
C PRO A 21 -84.33 35.91 -4.20
N LEU A 22 -84.66 36.17 -5.46
CA LEU A 22 -84.11 35.43 -6.61
C LEU A 22 -82.60 35.68 -6.79
N SER A 23 -82.14 36.92 -6.59
CA SER A 23 -80.71 37.29 -6.57
C SER A 23 -79.95 36.61 -5.42
N ILE A 24 -80.59 36.46 -4.26
CA ILE A 24 -80.02 35.78 -3.09
C ILE A 24 -79.94 34.26 -3.34
N ILE A 25 -80.97 33.67 -3.94
CA ILE A 25 -80.98 32.24 -4.30
C ILE A 25 -79.92 31.93 -5.38
N ILE A 26 -79.80 32.77 -6.41
CA ILE A 26 -78.77 32.62 -7.45
C ILE A 26 -77.36 32.80 -6.87
N SER A 27 -77.17 33.76 -5.96
CA SER A 27 -75.88 33.92 -5.26
C SER A 27 -75.56 32.75 -4.33
N LEU A 28 -76.55 32.16 -3.64
CA LEU A 28 -76.36 30.98 -2.80
C LEU A 28 -76.04 29.72 -3.63
N ILE A 29 -76.61 29.58 -4.83
CA ILE A 29 -76.31 28.47 -5.75
C ILE A 29 -74.91 28.61 -6.37
N LEU A 30 -74.42 29.83 -6.57
CA LEU A 30 -73.06 30.07 -7.08
C LEU A 30 -71.97 29.95 -5.99
N MET A 31 -72.32 30.10 -4.70
CA MET A 31 -71.41 29.94 -3.56
C MET A 31 -71.19 28.48 -3.11
N SER A 32 -71.91 27.51 -3.68
CA SER A 32 -71.76 26.08 -3.36
C SER A 32 -70.89 25.33 -4.35
N CYS A 33 -70.15 26.02 -5.23
CA CYS A 33 -69.12 25.37 -6.05
C CYS A 33 -67.92 25.02 -5.14
N PRO A 34 -67.68 23.74 -4.80
CA PRO A 34 -66.52 23.39 -3.99
C PRO A 34 -65.27 23.80 -4.77
N ALA A 35 -64.35 24.52 -4.10
CA ALA A 35 -63.03 24.76 -4.66
C ALA A 35 -62.44 23.39 -5.01
N LEU A 36 -62.13 23.16 -6.29
CA LEU A 36 -61.41 21.97 -6.74
C LEU A 36 -60.10 21.94 -5.97
N ALA A 37 -59.99 21.04 -4.99
CA ALA A 37 -58.73 20.75 -4.35
C ALA A 37 -57.76 20.28 -5.44
N ALA A 38 -56.51 20.72 -5.38
CA ALA A 38 -55.48 20.14 -6.26
C ALA A 38 -55.35 18.65 -5.92
N GLU A 39 -55.87 17.78 -6.79
CA GLU A 39 -55.75 16.34 -6.65
C GLU A 39 -54.35 15.91 -7.09
N ASN A 40 -53.48 15.67 -6.12
CA ASN A 40 -52.21 15.01 -6.38
C ASN A 40 -52.46 13.50 -6.45
N THR A 41 -52.31 12.92 -7.64
CA THR A 41 -52.26 11.47 -7.83
C THR A 41 -50.80 11.03 -7.97
N THR A 42 -50.40 10.05 -7.18
CA THR A 42 -49.02 9.54 -7.19
C THR A 42 -49.05 8.08 -7.63
N SER A 43 -48.28 7.77 -8.66
CA SER A 43 -48.03 6.40 -9.11
C SER A 43 -46.56 6.09 -8.84
N THR A 44 -46.31 4.97 -8.15
CA THR A 44 -44.96 4.49 -7.86
C THR A 44 -44.70 3.18 -8.57
N ILE A 45 -43.50 3.03 -9.13
CA ILE A 45 -42.99 1.76 -9.63
C ILE A 45 -41.90 1.25 -8.69
N ASN A 46 -41.81 -0.07 -8.54
CA ASN A 46 -40.72 -0.70 -7.80
C ASN A 46 -39.58 -1.01 -8.77
N ILE A 47 -38.38 -0.56 -8.44
CA ILE A 47 -37.15 -0.86 -9.17
C ILE A 47 -36.27 -1.69 -8.25
N THR A 48 -35.88 -2.88 -8.72
CA THR A 48 -34.95 -3.79 -8.01
C THR A 48 -33.69 -3.94 -8.85
N ILE A 49 -32.53 -3.77 -8.20
CA ILE A 49 -31.21 -3.94 -8.81
C ILE A 49 -30.43 -4.95 -7.96
N GLU A 50 -29.82 -5.94 -8.62
CA GLU A 50 -28.84 -6.84 -8.02
C GLU A 50 -27.44 -6.46 -8.51
N VAL A 51 -26.50 -6.28 -7.58
CA VAL A 51 -25.11 -5.94 -7.90
C VAL A 51 -24.26 -7.20 -7.83
N ALA A 52 -23.64 -7.58 -8.96
CA ALA A 52 -22.75 -8.73 -9.02
C ALA A 52 -21.47 -8.51 -8.18
N GLN A 53 -20.95 -9.58 -7.59
CA GLN A 53 -19.70 -9.56 -6.83
C GLN A 53 -18.49 -9.37 -7.76
N LYS A 54 -17.62 -8.42 -7.41
CA LYS A 54 -16.40 -8.12 -8.14
C LYS A 54 -15.38 -7.47 -7.21
N THR A 55 -14.18 -8.04 -7.10
CA THR A 55 -13.08 -7.43 -6.35
C THR A 55 -12.24 -6.57 -7.29
N ILE A 56 -12.08 -5.29 -6.98
CA ILE A 56 -11.25 -4.34 -7.74
C ILE A 56 -10.49 -3.49 -6.75
N VAL A 57 -9.16 -3.43 -6.90
CA VAL A 57 -8.31 -2.47 -6.19
C VAL A 57 -7.70 -1.52 -7.21
N VAL A 58 -7.70 -0.22 -6.89
CA VAL A 58 -7.06 0.82 -7.70
C VAL A 58 -6.05 1.57 -6.83
N VAL A 59 -4.96 2.02 -7.45
CA VAL A 59 -3.87 2.74 -6.78
C VAL A 59 -3.65 4.07 -7.49
N ASP A 60 -3.72 5.16 -6.73
CA ASP A 60 -3.50 6.52 -7.22
C ASP A 60 -2.45 7.26 -6.38
N PRO A 61 -1.55 8.06 -6.99
CA PRO A 61 -1.36 8.20 -8.43
C PRO A 61 -0.78 6.91 -9.04
N ASP A 62 -0.99 6.73 -10.34
CA ASP A 62 -0.49 5.58 -11.13
C ASP A 62 1.03 5.55 -11.32
N SER A 63 1.71 6.64 -10.91
CA SER A 63 3.15 6.80 -11.05
C SER A 63 3.73 7.72 -9.98
N LEU A 64 4.92 7.35 -9.50
CA LEU A 64 5.76 8.16 -8.62
C LEU A 64 7.12 8.36 -9.28
N SER A 65 7.69 9.56 -9.16
CA SER A 65 8.99 9.88 -9.76
C SER A 65 9.85 10.74 -8.84
N TRP A 66 11.15 10.47 -8.78
CA TRP A 66 12.13 11.28 -8.03
C TRP A 66 13.16 11.81 -9.02
N THR A 67 12.83 12.88 -9.72
CA THR A 67 13.63 13.45 -10.81
C THR A 67 13.85 14.95 -10.62
N GLY A 68 14.78 15.53 -11.40
CA GLY A 68 15.07 16.96 -11.37
C GLY A 68 15.53 17.39 -9.98
N SER A 69 14.87 18.40 -9.39
CA SER A 69 15.17 18.87 -8.03
C SER A 69 14.82 17.87 -6.91
N GLN A 70 14.14 16.77 -7.24
CA GLN A 70 13.85 15.66 -6.33
C GLN A 70 14.68 14.41 -6.64
N ALA A 71 15.68 14.50 -7.51
CA ALA A 71 16.61 13.41 -7.75
C ALA A 71 17.31 13.01 -6.44
N VAL A 72 17.53 11.71 -6.25
CA VAL A 72 18.06 11.16 -5.00
C VAL A 72 19.53 10.80 -5.22
N GLU A 73 20.39 11.33 -4.36
CA GLU A 73 21.82 11.02 -4.38
C GLU A 73 22.09 9.60 -3.84
N PRO A 74 23.15 8.91 -4.31
CA PRO A 74 23.59 7.67 -3.70
C PRO A 74 23.83 7.79 -2.20
N GLY A 75 23.32 6.82 -1.43
CA GLY A 75 23.39 6.83 0.04
C GLY A 75 22.36 7.72 0.72
N LYS A 76 21.35 8.22 0.00
CA LYS A 76 20.27 9.04 0.54
C LYS A 76 18.90 8.39 0.36
N GLU A 77 17.94 8.92 1.11
CA GLU A 77 16.53 8.61 0.96
C GLU A 77 15.85 9.73 0.17
N GLY A 78 14.90 9.36 -0.69
CA GLY A 78 14.09 10.32 -1.42
C GLY A 78 13.02 10.96 -0.53
N VAL A 79 12.49 12.10 -1.01
CA VAL A 79 11.34 12.74 -0.38
C VAL A 79 10.15 11.78 -0.30
N VAL A 80 9.39 11.84 0.80
CA VAL A 80 8.21 10.99 0.98
C VAL A 80 7.11 11.40 0.01
N LYS A 81 6.47 10.41 -0.62
CA LYS A 81 5.27 10.54 -1.46
C LYS A 81 4.16 9.66 -0.90
N ALA A 82 2.95 9.79 -1.41
CA ALA A 82 1.80 9.01 -0.97
C ALA A 82 1.15 8.26 -2.13
N ILE A 83 0.60 7.10 -1.82
CA ILE A 83 -0.35 6.38 -2.65
C ILE A 83 -1.66 6.19 -1.89
N GLN A 84 -2.77 6.27 -2.59
CA GLN A 84 -4.10 5.89 -2.14
C GLN A 84 -4.45 4.54 -2.77
N ILE A 85 -4.93 3.61 -1.95
CA ILE A 85 -5.40 2.29 -2.37
C ILE A 85 -6.90 2.25 -2.12
N GLU A 86 -7.69 2.13 -3.17
CA GLU A 86 -9.15 2.20 -3.13
C GLU A 86 -9.79 0.87 -3.52
N ASN A 87 -10.84 0.47 -2.79
CA ASN A 87 -11.70 -0.63 -3.17
C ASN A 87 -12.80 -0.13 -4.12
N MET A 88 -12.58 -0.24 -5.42
CA MET A 88 -13.58 0.07 -6.45
C MET A 88 -14.49 -1.13 -6.78
N GLY A 89 -14.33 -2.23 -6.05
CA GLY A 89 -15.14 -3.44 -6.20
C GLY A 89 -16.50 -3.34 -5.50
N SER A 90 -17.20 -4.47 -5.47
CA SER A 90 -18.45 -4.69 -4.74
C SER A 90 -18.30 -5.72 -3.60
N THR A 91 -17.10 -6.25 -3.39
CA THR A 91 -16.74 -7.16 -2.30
C THR A 91 -15.83 -6.46 -1.29
N ASN A 92 -15.86 -6.91 -0.04
CA ASN A 92 -14.93 -6.42 0.97
C ASN A 92 -13.52 -6.97 0.72
N ILE A 93 -12.50 -6.12 0.82
CA ILE A 93 -11.09 -6.54 0.80
C ILE A 93 -10.63 -6.77 2.25
N SER A 94 -10.05 -7.93 2.52
CA SER A 94 -9.56 -8.31 3.85
C SER A 94 -8.05 -8.15 3.99
N TYR A 95 -7.31 -8.35 2.91
CA TYR A 95 -5.85 -8.31 2.93
C TYR A 95 -5.30 -7.48 1.76
N ILE A 96 -4.29 -6.66 2.05
CA ILE A 96 -3.56 -5.87 1.04
C ILE A 96 -2.07 -6.04 1.30
N TRP A 97 -1.29 -6.34 0.27
CA TRP A 97 0.17 -6.41 0.32
C TRP A 97 0.78 -5.86 -0.97
N ALA A 98 2.11 -5.76 -1.02
CA ALA A 98 2.82 -5.17 -2.15
C ALA A 98 3.96 -6.05 -2.65
N ASN A 99 4.25 -5.95 -3.93
CA ASN A 99 5.42 -6.53 -4.58
C ASN A 99 6.15 -5.46 -5.38
N THR A 100 7.48 -5.54 -5.45
CA THR A 100 8.28 -4.64 -6.29
C THR A 100 9.16 -5.42 -7.27
N THR A 101 9.40 -4.85 -8.44
CA THR A 101 10.42 -5.37 -9.36
C THR A 101 11.83 -5.15 -8.83
N TYR A 102 12.75 -5.95 -9.35
CA TYR A 102 14.18 -5.89 -9.06
C TYR A 102 14.96 -6.40 -10.27
N GLU A 103 16.26 -6.18 -10.27
CA GLU A 103 17.18 -6.56 -11.33
C GLU A 103 17.28 -8.10 -11.47
N SER A 104 17.84 -8.60 -12.57
CA SER A 104 18.11 -10.05 -12.70
C SER A 104 19.49 -10.45 -12.18
N SER A 105 20.37 -9.48 -11.94
CA SER A 105 21.77 -9.66 -11.54
C SER A 105 22.28 -8.42 -10.81
N SER A 106 23.42 -8.54 -10.12
CA SER A 106 24.03 -7.40 -9.41
C SER A 106 24.27 -6.21 -10.35
N PRO A 107 23.65 -5.04 -10.08
CA PRO A 107 23.90 -3.83 -10.86
C PRO A 107 25.14 -3.06 -10.38
N PHE A 108 25.68 -3.40 -9.20
CA PHE A 108 26.78 -2.69 -8.56
C PHE A 108 28.12 -2.97 -9.25
N GLY A 109 28.99 -1.95 -9.29
CA GLY A 109 30.31 -2.03 -9.92
C GLY A 109 30.32 -2.00 -11.46
N THR A 110 29.16 -1.92 -12.10
CA THR A 110 29.03 -1.87 -13.58
C THR A 110 29.26 -0.47 -14.16
N GLY A 111 28.97 0.57 -13.37
CA GLY A 111 28.92 1.96 -13.85
C GLY A 111 27.71 2.28 -14.73
N ASP A 112 26.77 1.34 -14.93
CA ASP A 112 25.60 1.51 -15.78
C ASP A 112 24.33 1.74 -14.95
N ALA A 113 23.77 2.95 -15.02
CA ALA A 113 22.52 3.28 -14.33
C ALA A 113 21.33 2.44 -14.81
N SER A 114 21.32 2.02 -16.09
CA SER A 114 20.23 1.24 -16.66
C SER A 114 20.19 -0.21 -16.18
N ALA A 115 21.28 -0.69 -15.55
CA ALA A 115 21.33 -1.99 -14.90
C ALA A 115 20.44 -2.05 -13.65
N TYR A 116 20.17 -0.90 -13.00
CA TYR A 116 19.35 -0.79 -11.80
C TYR A 116 17.86 -0.71 -12.13
N ASP A 117 17.01 -1.26 -11.26
CA ASP A 117 15.54 -1.26 -11.32
C ASP A 117 14.98 -0.41 -10.17
N ALA A 118 14.22 0.64 -10.50
CA ALA A 118 13.70 1.57 -9.50
C ALA A 118 12.81 0.91 -8.43
N GLY A 119 12.20 -0.24 -8.74
CA GLY A 119 11.34 -0.99 -7.82
C GLY A 119 12.13 -1.52 -6.62
N ASN A 120 13.42 -1.83 -6.81
CA ASN A 120 14.27 -2.39 -5.78
C ASN A 120 14.67 -1.35 -4.71
N PHE A 121 14.38 -0.06 -4.95
CA PHE A 121 14.61 1.02 -3.98
C PHE A 121 13.38 1.36 -3.13
N VAL A 122 12.21 0.79 -3.44
CA VAL A 122 10.93 1.21 -2.87
C VAL A 122 10.75 0.70 -1.45
N ALA A 123 10.48 1.63 -0.53
CA ALA A 123 10.10 1.37 0.84
C ALA A 123 8.77 2.03 1.18
N ILE A 124 7.95 1.33 1.96
CA ILE A 124 6.59 1.73 2.35
C ILE A 124 6.50 1.78 3.87
N SER A 125 5.76 2.75 4.39
CA SER A 125 5.40 2.83 5.81
C SER A 125 4.09 2.11 6.09
N LYS A 126 3.92 1.62 7.32
CA LYS A 126 2.66 1.01 7.76
C LYS A 126 1.54 2.03 7.86
N THR A 127 1.90 3.23 8.30
CA THR A 127 0.97 4.34 8.53
C THR A 127 1.11 5.42 7.46
N ASN A 128 0.30 6.47 7.55
CA ASN A 128 0.43 7.71 6.80
C ASN A 128 1.15 8.78 7.63
N GLU A 129 2.14 8.39 8.43
CA GLU A 129 2.97 9.30 9.22
C GLU A 129 4.40 9.33 8.67
N THR A 130 4.97 10.53 8.50
CA THR A 130 6.34 10.68 7.96
C THR A 130 7.42 10.23 8.93
N GLY A 131 7.09 10.10 10.23
CA GLY A 131 8.00 9.63 11.28
C GLY A 131 8.01 8.11 11.47
N ASP A 132 7.18 7.38 10.73
CA ASP A 132 7.09 5.92 10.80
C ASP A 132 8.29 5.23 10.16
N TYR A 133 8.47 3.95 10.47
CA TYR A 133 9.45 3.10 9.80
C TYR A 133 9.00 2.80 8.37
N PHE A 134 9.95 2.92 7.45
CA PHE A 134 9.77 2.53 6.06
C PHE A 134 10.53 1.25 5.80
N PHE A 135 9.82 0.18 5.52
CA PHE A 135 10.41 -1.11 5.16
C PHE A 135 10.43 -1.26 3.64
N PHE A 136 11.48 -1.86 3.09
CA PHE A 136 11.44 -2.29 1.70
C PHE A 136 10.29 -3.27 1.50
N VAL A 137 9.63 -3.16 0.34
CA VAL A 137 8.62 -4.14 -0.06
C VAL A 137 9.28 -5.50 -0.22
N ASN A 138 10.21 -5.57 -1.17
CA ASN A 138 11.25 -6.58 -1.28
C ASN A 138 12.52 -5.93 -1.87
N ARG A 139 13.65 -6.08 -1.19
CA ARG A 139 14.97 -5.65 -1.65
C ARG A 139 15.79 -6.89 -1.99
N VAL A 140 16.22 -7.01 -3.23
CA VAL A 140 17.07 -8.12 -3.69
C VAL A 140 18.50 -7.65 -3.81
N ASP A 141 19.39 -8.28 -3.05
CA ASP A 141 20.84 -8.14 -3.11
C ASP A 141 21.48 -9.43 -3.63
N TYR A 142 22.67 -9.30 -4.19
CA TYR A 142 23.36 -10.38 -4.88
C TYR A 142 24.70 -10.67 -4.21
N ASN A 143 25.24 -11.86 -4.48
CA ASN A 143 26.59 -12.20 -4.09
C ASN A 143 27.61 -11.20 -4.65
N GLU A 144 28.51 -10.73 -3.80
CA GLU A 144 29.61 -9.88 -4.18
C GLU A 144 30.70 -10.70 -4.87
N THR A 145 31.16 -10.20 -6.01
CA THR A 145 32.23 -10.84 -6.79
C THR A 145 33.62 -10.34 -6.43
N HIS A 146 33.72 -9.19 -5.78
CA HIS A 146 34.98 -8.54 -5.43
C HIS A 146 35.27 -8.68 -3.94
N PRO A 147 36.41 -9.28 -3.54
CA PRO A 147 36.75 -9.51 -2.14
C PRO A 147 36.96 -8.19 -1.39
N ASP A 148 36.17 -7.96 -0.34
CA ASP A 148 36.40 -6.88 0.61
C ASP A 148 37.54 -7.29 1.56
N ILE A 149 38.76 -6.78 1.35
CA ILE A 149 39.98 -7.21 2.05
C ILE A 149 39.96 -7.03 3.58
N TYR A 150 39.02 -6.24 4.09
CA TYR A 150 38.85 -5.93 5.51
C TYR A 150 37.69 -6.70 6.15
N LEU A 151 36.98 -7.54 5.39
CA LEU A 151 35.85 -8.34 5.86
C LEU A 151 36.34 -9.72 6.31
N THR A 152 36.12 -10.06 7.58
CA THR A 152 36.36 -11.40 8.12
C THR A 152 35.08 -12.22 8.05
N LEU A 153 35.07 -13.26 7.21
CA LEU A 153 33.91 -14.11 6.98
C LEU A 153 33.97 -15.40 7.83
N PRO A 154 32.82 -16.02 8.14
CA PRO A 154 32.78 -17.39 8.66
C PRO A 154 33.54 -18.36 7.75
N ALA A 155 34.11 -19.41 8.34
CA ALA A 155 34.69 -20.51 7.57
C ALA A 155 33.64 -21.14 6.65
N ASN A 156 34.05 -21.54 5.45
CA ASN A 156 33.19 -22.16 4.42
C ASN A 156 32.06 -21.25 3.90
N THR A 157 32.22 -19.93 3.98
CA THR A 157 31.28 -18.99 3.33
C THR A 157 31.23 -19.25 1.83
N ALA A 158 30.03 -19.50 1.29
CA ALA A 158 29.81 -19.68 -0.15
C ALA A 158 29.51 -18.35 -0.86
N SER A 159 28.78 -17.47 -0.18
CA SER A 159 28.46 -16.14 -0.70
C SER A 159 28.38 -15.12 0.42
N TYR A 160 28.61 -13.86 0.07
CA TYR A 160 28.45 -12.73 0.96
C TYR A 160 28.00 -11.50 0.16
N GLY A 161 27.49 -10.50 0.86
CA GLY A 161 27.17 -9.24 0.25
C GLY A 161 26.73 -8.20 1.24
N ARG A 162 25.94 -7.24 0.77
CA ARG A 162 25.50 -6.10 1.58
C ARG A 162 24.00 -5.94 1.42
N PHE A 163 23.27 -5.87 2.54
CA PHE A 163 21.91 -5.37 2.54
C PHE A 163 21.98 -3.84 2.54
N ARG A 164 21.48 -3.22 1.46
CA ARG A 164 21.65 -1.77 1.24
C ARG A 164 20.37 -1.02 1.54
N ASP A 165 20.36 -0.33 2.69
CA ASP A 165 19.24 0.44 3.23
C ASP A 165 19.50 1.95 3.09
N GLY A 166 19.67 2.40 1.84
CA GLY A 166 20.04 3.78 1.51
C GLY A 166 21.47 4.08 1.95
N GLY A 167 21.63 5.01 2.90
CA GLY A 167 22.94 5.40 3.44
C GLY A 167 23.57 4.42 4.44
N LYS A 168 22.98 3.24 4.62
CA LYS A 168 23.43 2.20 5.55
C LYS A 168 23.54 0.88 4.81
N GLU A 169 24.71 0.24 4.86
CA GLU A 169 24.94 -1.08 4.26
C GLU A 169 25.31 -2.09 5.33
N TYR A 170 24.64 -3.24 5.41
CA TYR A 170 24.92 -4.28 6.39
C TYR A 170 25.52 -5.49 5.70
N PHE A 171 26.74 -5.87 6.05
CA PHE A 171 27.37 -7.08 5.51
C PHE A 171 26.61 -8.32 5.94
N TRP A 172 26.34 -9.21 4.99
CA TRP A 172 25.79 -10.54 5.23
C TRP A 172 26.66 -11.61 4.60
N ALA A 173 26.58 -12.84 5.12
CA ALA A 173 27.27 -14.01 4.58
C ALA A 173 26.41 -15.26 4.72
N ILE A 174 26.64 -16.25 3.86
CA ILE A 174 25.94 -17.53 3.87
C ILE A 174 26.97 -18.65 3.89
N VAL A 175 26.86 -19.51 4.90
CA VAL A 175 27.55 -20.80 4.95
C VAL A 175 26.51 -21.88 4.59
N PRO A 176 26.69 -22.60 3.47
CA PRO A 176 25.71 -23.58 3.02
C PRO A 176 25.63 -24.78 3.97
N GLY A 177 24.44 -25.39 4.03
CA GLY A 177 24.23 -26.71 4.61
C GLY A 177 24.45 -27.77 3.53
N THR A 178 23.36 -28.34 3.03
CA THR A 178 23.37 -29.10 1.76
C THR A 178 23.51 -28.15 0.57
N ASN A 179 22.81 -27.02 0.65
CA ASN A 179 22.93 -25.88 -0.27
C ASN A 179 22.67 -24.58 0.52
N CYS A 180 22.33 -23.48 -0.14
CA CYS A 180 22.06 -22.21 0.56
C CYS A 180 20.64 -22.07 1.12
N THR A 181 19.74 -23.04 0.90
CA THR A 181 18.37 -23.01 1.45
C THR A 181 18.27 -23.53 2.88
N ASP A 182 19.20 -24.38 3.30
CA ASP A 182 19.29 -24.99 4.64
C ASP A 182 20.57 -24.58 5.39
N GLY A 183 21.25 -23.54 4.88
CA GLY A 183 22.48 -23.02 5.43
C GLY A 183 22.32 -22.14 6.66
N THR A 184 23.43 -21.58 7.12
CA THR A 184 23.47 -20.55 8.17
C THR A 184 23.67 -19.18 7.53
N PHE A 185 22.75 -18.27 7.83
CA PHE A 185 22.83 -16.88 7.44
C PHE A 185 23.51 -16.06 8.53
N TYR A 186 24.34 -15.10 8.14
CA TYR A 186 25.07 -14.19 9.01
C TYR A 186 24.79 -12.75 8.59
N ILE A 187 24.62 -11.84 9.55
CA ILE A 187 24.47 -10.41 9.26
C ILE A 187 25.10 -9.53 10.35
N GLY A 188 25.82 -8.51 9.92
CA GLY A 188 26.40 -7.48 10.78
C GLY A 188 25.33 -6.59 11.42
N LYS A 189 25.54 -6.19 12.67
CA LYS A 189 24.62 -5.28 13.37
C LYS A 189 24.86 -3.81 13.04
N ASN A 190 26.12 -3.40 12.88
CA ASN A 190 26.46 -2.01 12.62
C ASN A 190 26.62 -1.79 11.11
N PRO A 191 25.99 -0.75 10.54
CA PRO A 191 26.07 -0.51 9.11
C PRO A 191 27.44 0.08 8.73
N HIS A 192 27.93 -0.33 7.57
CA HIS A 192 28.87 0.46 6.80
C HIS A 192 28.18 1.74 6.30
N THR A 193 28.86 2.86 6.45
CA THR A 193 28.45 4.21 6.05
C THR A 193 29.68 4.94 5.53
N GLU A 194 29.50 6.16 5.01
CA GLU A 194 30.62 7.02 4.58
C GLU A 194 31.71 7.19 5.66
N ASN A 195 31.32 7.20 6.94
CA ASN A 195 32.20 7.50 8.06
C ASN A 195 32.52 6.28 8.95
N SER A 196 32.08 5.08 8.57
CA SER A 196 32.28 3.88 9.39
C SER A 196 32.28 2.62 8.55
N SER A 197 33.20 1.70 8.82
CA SER A 197 33.24 0.38 8.19
C SER A 197 32.13 -0.57 8.68
N GLY A 198 31.41 -0.21 9.75
CA GLY A 198 30.36 -1.07 10.31
C GLY A 198 30.91 -2.36 10.93
N THR A 199 30.06 -3.40 10.98
CA THR A 199 30.50 -4.74 11.39
C THR A 199 31.24 -5.42 10.24
N THR A 200 32.57 -5.48 10.34
CA THR A 200 33.43 -6.15 9.34
C THR A 200 33.92 -7.54 9.77
N ASN A 201 33.49 -8.03 10.94
CA ASN A 201 33.78 -9.38 11.38
C ASN A 201 32.47 -10.15 11.59
N LEU A 202 32.24 -11.13 10.72
CA LEU A 202 31.08 -12.03 10.76
C LEU A 202 31.43 -13.43 11.28
N ALA A 203 32.67 -13.68 11.71
CA ALA A 203 33.10 -14.98 12.22
C ALA A 203 32.69 -15.24 13.68
N THR A 204 32.21 -14.23 14.41
CA THR A 204 31.78 -14.35 15.81
C THR A 204 30.47 -13.60 16.02
N CYS A 205 29.35 -14.33 15.94
CA CYS A 205 28.01 -13.78 16.01
C CYS A 205 27.21 -14.30 17.20
N ASP A 206 26.13 -13.60 17.53
CA ASP A 206 25.11 -14.16 18.42
C ASP A 206 24.39 -15.30 17.71
N GLY A 207 24.22 -16.43 18.41
CA GLY A 207 23.53 -17.61 17.90
C GLY A 207 22.01 -17.44 17.94
N ASN A 208 21.47 -16.53 17.11
CA ASN A 208 20.09 -16.42 16.62
C ASN A 208 19.97 -15.09 15.83
N LEU A 209 19.31 -15.11 14.67
CA LEU A 209 19.09 -13.93 13.81
C LEU A 209 18.20 -12.84 14.43
N THR A 210 17.46 -13.16 15.48
CA THR A 210 16.62 -12.22 16.26
C THR A 210 17.14 -12.01 17.69
N ALA A 211 18.39 -12.38 17.99
CA ALA A 211 18.99 -12.13 19.30
C ALA A 211 19.52 -10.70 19.46
N ASN A 212 19.40 -10.14 20.66
CA ASN A 212 20.05 -8.90 21.08
C ASN A 212 21.25 -9.19 22.00
N GLY A 213 22.16 -10.07 21.55
CA GLY A 213 23.36 -10.42 22.31
C GLY A 213 24.50 -9.40 22.14
N ALA A 214 25.67 -9.75 22.69
CA ALA A 214 26.82 -8.84 22.77
C ALA A 214 27.72 -8.87 21.52
N ASN A 215 27.62 -9.90 20.68
CA ASN A 215 28.48 -10.03 19.51
C ASN A 215 28.12 -9.01 18.41
N PRO A 216 29.06 -8.65 17.53
CA PRO A 216 28.86 -7.59 16.53
C PRO A 216 27.96 -7.98 15.37
N CYS A 217 27.60 -9.26 15.23
CA CYS A 217 26.74 -9.82 14.20
C CYS A 217 25.75 -10.83 14.79
N ARG A 218 24.78 -11.24 13.98
CA ARG A 218 23.80 -12.29 14.28
C ARG A 218 23.94 -13.42 13.27
N SER A 219 23.68 -14.65 13.70
CA SER A 219 23.69 -15.83 12.83
C SER A 219 22.58 -16.81 13.18
N GLY A 220 22.06 -17.54 12.19
CA GLY A 220 21.04 -18.56 12.41
C GLY A 220 20.73 -19.36 11.15
N SER A 221 20.09 -20.52 11.34
CA SER A 221 19.73 -21.42 10.25
C SER A 221 18.57 -20.88 9.41
N LEU A 222 18.64 -21.14 8.11
CA LEU A 222 17.54 -20.93 7.18
C LEU A 222 16.59 -22.12 7.22
N THR A 223 15.30 -21.84 7.01
CA THR A 223 14.25 -22.85 6.85
C THR A 223 13.94 -23.01 5.37
N VAL A 224 14.07 -24.23 4.86
CA VAL A 224 13.74 -24.54 3.46
C VAL A 224 12.24 -24.30 3.21
N VAL A 225 11.92 -23.57 2.15
CA VAL A 225 10.54 -23.44 1.69
C VAL A 225 10.07 -24.79 1.15
N SER A 226 9.02 -25.35 1.74
CA SER A 226 8.60 -26.74 1.49
C SER A 226 7.45 -26.88 0.47
N SER A 227 6.82 -25.79 0.05
CA SER A 227 5.65 -25.82 -0.84
C SER A 227 5.54 -24.58 -1.74
N GLY A 228 4.66 -24.65 -2.73
CA GLY A 228 4.42 -23.57 -3.70
C GLY A 228 5.54 -23.42 -4.74
N SER A 229 5.53 -22.30 -5.46
CA SER A 229 6.44 -22.03 -6.58
C SER A 229 7.92 -21.91 -6.18
N TYR A 230 8.22 -21.80 -4.88
CA TYR A 230 9.58 -21.65 -4.34
C TYR A 230 10.11 -22.93 -3.67
N ALA A 231 9.33 -24.01 -3.66
CA ALA A 231 9.66 -25.23 -2.93
C ALA A 231 11.05 -25.78 -3.30
N GLY A 232 11.90 -25.98 -2.30
CA GLY A 232 13.25 -26.55 -2.45
C GLY A 232 14.30 -25.63 -3.10
N ASN A 233 13.91 -24.47 -3.64
CA ASN A 233 14.82 -23.52 -4.29
C ASN A 233 15.17 -22.32 -3.41
N TRP A 234 14.44 -22.12 -2.32
CA TRP A 234 14.63 -21.01 -1.40
C TRP A 234 14.65 -21.47 0.06
N GLY A 235 15.50 -20.85 0.86
CA GLY A 235 15.45 -20.89 2.32
C GLY A 235 15.12 -19.52 2.88
N TYR A 236 14.48 -19.44 4.04
CA TYR A 236 14.13 -18.16 4.66
C TYR A 236 14.41 -18.14 6.17
N ALA A 237 14.57 -16.95 6.74
CA ALA A 237 14.60 -16.74 8.18
C ALA A 237 14.20 -15.31 8.55
N ASP A 238 13.56 -15.16 9.71
CA ASP A 238 13.32 -13.87 10.33
C ASP A 238 14.61 -13.33 10.97
N LEU A 239 14.88 -12.04 10.79
CA LEU A 239 16.06 -11.40 11.36
C LEU A 239 15.81 -9.95 11.80
N PHE A 240 16.71 -9.49 12.67
CA PHE A 240 16.87 -8.07 12.99
C PHE A 240 18.04 -7.49 12.20
N VAL A 241 17.76 -6.48 11.37
CA VAL A 241 18.77 -5.69 10.66
C VAL A 241 19.04 -4.41 11.45
N GLY A 242 20.28 -4.22 11.92
CA GLY A 242 20.67 -3.04 12.71
C GLY A 242 21.15 -3.36 14.12
N PRO A 243 21.68 -2.34 14.84
CA PRO A 243 22.14 -2.49 16.22
C PRO A 243 21.00 -2.86 17.17
N ASN A 244 21.33 -3.46 18.32
CA ASN A 244 20.33 -3.89 19.32
C ASN A 244 19.40 -2.76 19.80
N SER A 245 19.86 -1.50 19.74
CA SER A 245 19.09 -0.33 20.16
C SER A 245 18.19 0.25 19.07
N ASN A 246 18.39 -0.12 17.80
CA ASN A 246 17.66 0.41 16.66
C ASN A 246 17.79 -0.55 15.47
N TYR A 247 16.86 -1.49 15.37
CA TYR A 247 16.84 -2.50 14.31
C TYR A 247 15.48 -2.54 13.60
N HIS A 248 15.51 -3.07 12.38
CA HIS A 248 14.34 -3.30 11.56
C HIS A 248 14.07 -4.81 11.44
N ASN A 249 12.79 -5.18 11.50
CA ASN A 249 12.33 -6.56 11.35
C ASN A 249 12.13 -6.86 9.87
N TYR A 250 12.99 -7.71 9.32
CA TYR A 250 12.85 -8.23 7.96
C TYR A 250 12.82 -9.76 8.01
N THR A 251 12.25 -10.36 6.98
CA THR A 251 12.57 -11.73 6.63
C THR A 251 13.57 -11.72 5.49
N VAL A 252 14.58 -12.58 5.57
CA VAL A 252 15.49 -12.86 4.47
C VAL A 252 15.07 -14.16 3.80
N ALA A 253 15.12 -14.20 2.47
CA ALA A 253 15.08 -15.42 1.68
C ALA A 253 16.34 -15.53 0.82
N VAL A 254 16.90 -16.72 0.73
CA VAL A 254 18.14 -17.03 0.01
C VAL A 254 17.88 -18.13 -1.00
N HIS A 255 18.32 -17.92 -2.23
CA HIS A 255 18.20 -18.92 -3.28
C HIS A 255 19.22 -20.05 -3.13
N ALA A 256 18.88 -21.25 -3.62
CA ALA A 256 19.68 -22.47 -3.44
C ALA A 256 21.12 -22.37 -3.97
N ASP A 257 21.36 -21.53 -4.98
CA ASP A 257 22.66 -21.29 -5.60
C ASP A 257 23.51 -20.22 -4.91
N CYS A 258 23.02 -19.67 -3.79
CA CYS A 258 23.71 -18.65 -2.98
C CYS A 258 23.88 -17.28 -3.65
N ASN A 259 23.39 -17.06 -4.88
CA ASN A 259 23.65 -15.85 -5.64
C ASN A 259 22.69 -14.70 -5.34
N VAL A 260 21.50 -15.03 -4.82
CA VAL A 260 20.40 -14.08 -4.65
C VAL A 260 19.88 -14.15 -3.23
N THR A 261 19.79 -12.98 -2.59
CA THR A 261 19.26 -12.78 -1.24
C THR A 261 18.19 -11.70 -1.29
N MET A 262 16.99 -11.99 -0.81
CA MET A 262 15.85 -11.07 -0.77
C MET A 262 15.51 -10.72 0.68
N PHE A 263 15.46 -9.43 1.01
CA PHE A 263 14.96 -8.92 2.28
C PHE A 263 13.58 -8.32 2.05
N TYR A 264 12.56 -8.74 2.79
CA TYR A 264 11.20 -8.30 2.54
C TYR A 264 10.39 -8.13 3.82
N HIS A 265 9.36 -7.31 3.71
CA HIS A 265 8.43 -7.01 4.82
C HIS A 265 6.98 -6.92 4.31
N TRP A 266 6.74 -6.21 3.20
CA TRP A 266 5.37 -6.03 2.66
C TRP A 266 4.97 -7.02 1.57
N ASN A 267 5.87 -7.93 1.18
CA ASN A 267 5.65 -8.90 0.12
C ASN A 267 5.22 -10.26 0.69
N MET A 268 3.91 -10.52 0.67
CA MET A 268 3.32 -11.79 1.11
C MET A 268 3.42 -12.91 0.05
N ASP A 269 3.89 -12.58 -1.16
CA ASP A 269 4.19 -13.54 -2.23
C ASP A 269 5.68 -13.95 -2.25
N ALA A 270 6.49 -13.45 -1.31
CA ALA A 270 7.91 -13.76 -1.22
C ALA A 270 8.15 -15.17 -0.65
N PRO A 271 9.31 -15.80 -0.95
CA PRO A 271 9.61 -17.16 -0.50
C PRO A 271 9.56 -17.28 1.03
N GLY A 272 8.66 -18.10 1.57
CA GLY A 272 8.52 -18.32 3.01
C GLY A 272 7.63 -17.30 3.74
N ALA A 273 7.07 -16.30 3.04
CA ALA A 273 6.28 -15.23 3.65
C ALA A 273 5.05 -15.72 4.45
N GLN A 274 4.45 -16.83 4.03
CA GLN A 274 3.27 -17.42 4.69
C GLN A 274 3.60 -18.18 5.99
N SER A 275 4.88 -18.38 6.29
CA SER A 275 5.35 -19.14 7.45
C SER A 275 6.33 -18.36 8.33
N ALA A 276 6.88 -17.26 7.82
CA ALA A 276 7.66 -16.29 8.56
C ALA A 276 6.76 -15.39 9.43
N SER A 277 7.34 -14.75 10.44
CA SER A 277 6.61 -13.91 11.41
C SER A 277 6.80 -12.40 11.20
N HIS A 278 7.85 -11.99 10.50
CA HIS A 278 8.10 -10.57 10.20
C HIS A 278 7.38 -10.00 8.97
N PRO A 279 7.00 -10.78 7.93
CA PRO A 279 6.25 -10.22 6.81
C PRO A 279 4.84 -9.85 7.25
N GLU A 280 4.38 -8.69 6.81
CA GLU A 280 3.09 -8.15 7.17
C GLU A 280 2.30 -7.74 5.93
N TYR A 281 0.99 -7.86 6.03
CA TYR A 281 0.09 -7.18 5.11
C TYR A 281 0.13 -5.67 5.39
N ILE A 282 0.16 -4.87 4.33
CA ILE A 282 -0.01 -3.42 4.40
C ILE A 282 -1.32 -3.05 5.12
N SER A 283 -2.35 -3.85 4.94
CA SER A 283 -3.62 -3.75 5.67
C SER A 283 -4.26 -5.12 5.86
N GLN A 284 -4.78 -5.37 7.06
CA GLN A 284 -5.63 -6.51 7.41
C GLN A 284 -7.04 -6.08 7.88
N SER A 285 -7.31 -4.77 7.90
CA SER A 285 -8.64 -4.27 8.21
C SER A 285 -9.53 -4.35 6.98
N THR A 286 -10.80 -4.72 7.19
CA THR A 286 -11.82 -4.74 6.14
C THR A 286 -11.89 -3.38 5.44
N LEU A 287 -11.55 -3.37 4.15
CA LEU A 287 -11.75 -2.22 3.27
C LEU A 287 -13.04 -2.45 2.47
N TYR A 288 -14.10 -1.75 2.87
CA TYR A 288 -15.40 -1.82 2.22
C TYR A 288 -15.38 -1.21 0.80
N PRO A 289 -16.27 -1.63 -0.11
CA PRO A 289 -16.52 -0.96 -1.38
C PRO A 289 -16.66 0.56 -1.24
N GLY A 290 -15.93 1.32 -2.07
CA GLY A 290 -15.84 2.78 -2.02
C GLY A 290 -14.93 3.33 -0.91
N GLY A 291 -14.32 2.47 -0.09
CA GLY A 291 -13.34 2.86 0.92
C GLY A 291 -11.92 2.95 0.35
N ALA A 292 -11.09 3.77 1.00
CA ALA A 292 -9.68 3.92 0.64
C ALA A 292 -8.75 3.97 1.86
N ILE A 293 -7.49 3.58 1.66
CA ILE A 293 -6.40 3.77 2.62
C ILE A 293 -5.23 4.51 1.96
N ILE A 294 -4.47 5.27 2.74
CA ILE A 294 -3.28 5.98 2.26
C ILE A 294 -2.03 5.31 2.85
N ARG A 295 -1.00 5.17 2.03
CA ARG A 295 0.34 4.71 2.46
C ARG A 295 1.41 5.64 1.93
N TYR A 296 2.42 5.89 2.76
CA TYR A 296 3.56 6.66 2.33
C TYR A 296 4.63 5.77 1.73
N VAL A 297 5.25 6.29 0.68
CA VAL A 297 6.26 5.62 -0.14
C VAL A 297 7.47 6.53 -0.21
N LYS A 298 8.65 5.95 -0.04
CA LYS A 298 9.92 6.62 -0.34
C LYS A 298 10.83 5.67 -1.09
N VAL A 299 11.89 6.22 -1.66
CA VAL A 299 12.98 5.43 -2.23
C VAL A 299 14.21 5.54 -1.34
N LYS A 300 14.97 4.46 -1.25
CA LYS A 300 16.25 4.43 -0.52
C LYS A 300 17.33 4.03 -1.51
N VAL A 301 18.12 5.00 -1.96
CA VAL A 301 19.16 4.79 -2.97
C VAL A 301 20.47 4.48 -2.27
N ALA A 302 21.06 3.33 -2.59
CA ALA A 302 22.27 2.85 -1.95
C ALA A 302 23.52 3.59 -2.44
N TYR A 303 24.60 3.55 -1.64
CA TYR A 303 25.93 3.89 -2.15
C TYR A 303 26.32 2.98 -3.32
N GLY A 304 27.18 3.49 -4.20
CA GLY A 304 27.61 2.76 -5.40
C GLY A 304 26.59 2.67 -6.54
N THR A 305 25.37 3.20 -6.34
CA THR A 305 24.38 3.33 -7.43
C THR A 305 24.92 4.27 -8.51
N ALA A 306 24.94 3.82 -9.76
CA ALA A 306 25.48 4.61 -10.87
C ALA A 306 24.59 5.82 -11.16
N ALA A 307 25.22 6.97 -11.46
CA ALA A 307 24.50 8.19 -11.78
C ALA A 307 23.80 8.09 -13.14
N GLY A 308 22.52 8.49 -13.20
CA GLY A 308 21.72 8.49 -14.42
C GLY A 308 20.29 8.06 -14.17
N ASN A 309 19.53 7.88 -15.25
CA ASN A 309 18.20 7.32 -15.17
C ASN A 309 18.29 5.80 -15.03
N VAL A 310 17.76 5.28 -13.94
CA VAL A 310 17.60 3.84 -13.73
C VAL A 310 16.42 3.30 -14.52
N LYS A 311 16.37 1.98 -14.73
CA LYS A 311 15.21 1.33 -15.37
C LYS A 311 13.96 1.58 -14.54
N LYS A 312 12.84 1.83 -15.23
CA LYS A 312 11.53 1.92 -14.59
C LYS A 312 11.22 0.59 -13.89
N GLY A 313 10.97 0.67 -12.59
CA GLY A 313 10.42 -0.42 -11.80
C GLY A 313 8.93 -0.25 -11.54
N TYR A 314 8.34 -1.28 -10.94
CA TYR A 314 6.91 -1.35 -10.63
C TYR A 314 6.71 -1.69 -9.15
N LEU A 315 5.76 -0.99 -8.54
CA LEU A 315 5.14 -1.33 -7.27
C LEU A 315 3.75 -1.88 -7.59
N THR A 316 3.53 -3.16 -7.32
CA THR A 316 2.25 -3.84 -7.53
C THR A 316 1.55 -3.98 -6.19
N ILE A 317 0.30 -3.52 -6.09
CA ILE A 317 -0.56 -3.75 -4.92
C ILE A 317 -1.48 -4.93 -5.23
N THR A 318 -1.48 -5.93 -4.35
CA THR A 318 -2.38 -7.07 -4.43
C THR A 318 -3.40 -6.97 -3.30
N ALA A 319 -4.67 -7.21 -3.64
CA ALA A 319 -5.77 -7.21 -2.70
C ALA A 319 -6.56 -8.51 -2.77
N GLN A 320 -6.89 -9.06 -1.61
CA GLN A 320 -7.66 -10.29 -1.49
C GLN A 320 -8.98 -10.02 -0.76
N SER A 321 -10.08 -10.37 -1.41
CA SER A 321 -11.40 -10.49 -0.81
C SER A 321 -11.60 -11.88 -0.22
N GLN A 322 -12.41 -11.98 0.83
CA GLN A 322 -13.00 -13.25 1.29
C GLN A 322 -14.40 -13.42 0.75
#